data_AF-A0A7V9HPK9-F1
#
_entry.id   AF-A0A7V9HPK9-F1
#
_cell.length_a   1.000
_cell.length_b   1.000
_cell.length_c   1.000
_cell.angle_alpha   90.00
_cell.angle_beta   90.00
_cell.angle_gamma   90.00
#
_symmetry.space_group_name_H-M   'P 1'
#
loop_
_entity.id
_entity.type
_entity.pdbx_description
1 polymer ?
#
loop_
_entity_poly.entity_id
_entity_poly.type
_entity_poly.pdbx_seq_one_letter_code
_entity_poly.pdbx_strand_id
1 'polypeptide(L)'
;SDRVRREGGEAAKRADRRARTEAVDLALALVAAWFTDVVAVAEGAPELVRNTDRAAELSEDSAGVDPGAAGAAARLTMQTRGRLRVNVGEELALEALFHRAARALGQPDGVL
;
A
#
# COMPACT_ATOMS: atom_id res chain seq x y z
N SER A 1 -18.00 -39.50 2.63
CA SER A 1 -16.53 -39.31 2.58
C SER A 1 -16.13 -38.24 1.57
N ASP A 2 -16.62 -38.30 0.32
CA ASP A 2 -16.19 -37.39 -0.75
C ASP A 2 -16.74 -35.96 -0.64
N ARG A 3 -18.00 -35.80 -0.21
CA ARG A 3 -18.63 -34.49 0.05
C ARG A 3 -17.91 -33.67 1.11
N VAL A 4 -17.54 -34.31 2.23
CA VAL A 4 -16.82 -33.68 3.35
C VAL A 4 -15.42 -33.21 2.92
N ARG A 5 -14.73 -34.00 2.10
CA ARG A 5 -13.43 -33.62 1.53
C ARG A 5 -13.54 -32.42 0.59
N ARG A 6 -14.58 -32.39 -0.26
CA ARG A 6 -14.84 -31.26 -1.15
C ARG A 6 -15.20 -29.98 -0.39
N GLU A 7 -16.12 -30.06 0.57
CA GLU A 7 -16.53 -28.94 1.42
C GLU A 7 -15.35 -28.39 2.24
N GLY A 8 -14.50 -29.27 2.77
CA GLY A 8 -13.26 -28.88 3.45
C GLY A 8 -12.27 -28.17 2.52
N GLY A 9 -12.07 -28.68 1.30
CA GLY A 9 -11.22 -28.05 0.30
C GLY A 9 -11.72 -26.67 -0.15
N GLU A 10 -13.03 -26.50 -0.31
CA GLU A 10 -13.63 -25.19 -0.61
C GLU A 10 -13.52 -24.21 0.56
N ALA A 11 -13.71 -24.69 1.79
CA ALA A 11 -13.55 -23.88 3.00
C ALA A 11 -12.10 -23.38 3.15
N ALA A 12 -11.11 -24.26 2.94
CA ALA A 12 -9.70 -23.91 2.95
C ALA A 12 -9.36 -22.85 1.89
N LYS A 13 -9.82 -23.04 0.64
CA LYS A 13 -9.63 -22.06 -0.44
C LYS A 13 -10.26 -20.70 -0.13
N ARG A 14 -11.41 -20.67 0.56
CA ARG A 14 -12.03 -19.41 0.99
C ARG A 14 -11.27 -18.74 2.12
N ALA A 15 -10.74 -19.52 3.07
CA ALA A 15 -9.93 -18.99 4.16
C ALA A 15 -8.62 -18.39 3.65
N ASP A 16 -7.93 -19.08 2.74
CA ASP A 16 -6.71 -18.62 2.09
C ASP A 16 -6.92 -17.29 1.34
N ARG A 17 -7.98 -17.20 0.52
CA ARG A 17 -8.32 -15.94 -0.17
C ARG A 17 -8.58 -14.78 0.79
N ARG A 18 -9.29 -15.02 1.90
CA ARG A 18 -9.54 -13.98 2.91
C ARG A 18 -8.26 -13.51 3.57
N ALA A 19 -7.41 -14.44 4.00
CA ALA A 19 -6.13 -14.11 4.62
C ALA A 19 -5.25 -13.29 3.67
N ARG A 20 -5.20 -13.66 2.38
CA ARG A 20 -4.50 -12.88 1.36
C ARG A 20 -5.06 -11.46 1.21
N THR A 21 -6.38 -11.32 1.09
CA THR A 21 -7.02 -10.00 0.99
C THR A 21 -6.76 -9.13 2.21
N GLU A 22 -6.82 -9.69 3.42
CA GLU A 22 -6.52 -8.99 4.68
C GLU A 22 -5.06 -8.53 4.74
N ALA A 23 -4.12 -9.40 4.33
CA ALA A 23 -2.71 -9.05 4.27
C ALA A 23 -2.41 -7.91 3.29
N VAL A 24 -3.00 -7.96 2.09
CA VAL A 24 -2.85 -6.90 1.08
C VAL A 24 -3.50 -5.59 1.53
N ASP A 25 -4.66 -5.65 2.17
CA ASP A 25 -5.32 -4.46 2.74
C ASP A 25 -4.44 -3.77 3.80
N LEU A 26 -3.85 -4.55 4.71
CA LEU A 26 -2.93 -4.06 5.72
C LEU A 26 -1.66 -3.48 5.10
N ALA A 27 -1.06 -4.18 4.13
CA ALA A 27 0.13 -3.70 3.43
C ALA A 27 -0.12 -2.34 2.77
N LEU A 28 -1.26 -2.16 2.09
CA LEU A 28 -1.61 -0.88 1.49
C LEU A 28 -1.90 0.22 2.52
N ALA A 29 -2.44 -0.13 3.70
CA ALA A 29 -2.59 0.82 4.79
C ALA A 29 -1.23 1.32 5.30
N LEU A 30 -0.24 0.42 5.43
CA LEU A 30 1.13 0.77 5.81
C LEU A 30 1.81 1.65 4.75
N VAL A 31 1.69 1.33 3.47
CA VAL A 31 2.22 2.15 2.37
C VAL A 31 1.58 3.55 2.36
N ALA A 32 0.27 3.64 2.56
CA ALA A 32 -0.41 4.93 2.64
C ALA A 32 0.04 5.76 3.87
N ALA A 33 0.26 5.10 5.00
CA ALA A 33 0.82 5.74 6.19
C ALA A 33 2.24 6.25 5.93
N TRP A 34 3.10 5.47 5.27
CA TRP A 34 4.44 5.88 4.89
C TRP A 34 4.44 7.16 4.05
N PHE A 35 3.70 7.20 2.95
CA PHE A 35 3.62 8.41 2.12
C PHE A 35 3.02 9.61 2.87
N THR A 36 2.10 9.39 3.80
CA THR A 36 1.55 10.48 4.64
C THR A 36 2.59 11.02 5.61
N ASP A 37 3.41 10.14 6.19
CA ASP A 37 4.49 10.52 7.08
C ASP A 37 5.61 11.24 6.32
N VAL A 38 5.89 10.85 5.06
CA VAL A 38 6.79 11.59 4.16
C VAL A 38 6.31 13.01 3.92
N VAL A 39 5.00 13.21 3.68
CA VAL A 39 4.40 14.56 3.59
C VAL A 39 4.65 15.36 4.86
N ALA A 40 4.42 14.75 6.03
CA ALA A 40 4.60 15.43 7.30
C ALA A 40 6.05 15.90 7.51
N VAL A 41 7.04 15.05 7.19
CA VAL A 41 8.46 15.41 7.28
C VAL A 41 8.83 16.49 6.25
N ALA A 42 8.38 16.36 5.00
CA ALA A 42 8.69 17.30 3.93
C ALA A 42 8.06 18.70 4.16
N GLU A 43 6.93 18.77 4.86
CA GLU A 43 6.29 20.02 5.31
C GLU A 43 6.89 20.57 6.63
N GLY A 44 7.88 19.89 7.21
CA GLY A 44 8.55 20.33 8.44
C GLY A 44 7.76 20.05 9.73
N ALA A 45 6.85 19.07 9.73
CA ALA A 45 6.05 18.63 10.86
C ALA A 45 6.32 17.16 11.27
N PRO A 46 7.58 16.78 11.59
CA PRO A 46 7.95 15.39 11.91
C PRO A 46 7.26 14.83 13.16
N GLU A 47 6.75 15.68 14.05
CA GLU A 47 5.97 15.28 15.23
C GLU A 47 4.62 14.63 14.89
N LEU A 48 4.16 14.75 13.66
CA LEU A 48 2.90 14.16 13.18
C LEU A 48 3.07 12.75 12.58
N VAL A 49 4.31 12.26 12.50
CA VAL A 49 4.66 10.95 11.94
C VAL A 49 4.13 9.81 12.81
N ARG A 50 3.60 8.76 12.17
CA ARG A 50 3.14 7.53 12.83
C ARG A 50 4.27 6.51 12.99
N ASN A 51 5.10 6.36 11.95
CA ASN A 51 6.19 5.38 11.86
C ASN A 51 7.44 5.85 12.63
N THR A 52 7.26 6.16 13.91
CA THR A 52 8.32 6.69 14.79
C THR A 52 9.45 5.70 15.03
N ASP A 53 9.18 4.41 14.93
CA ASP A 53 10.16 3.32 14.95
C ASP A 53 11.04 3.27 13.70
N ARG A 54 10.70 4.04 12.66
CA ARG A 54 11.39 4.14 11.37
C ARG A 54 11.76 5.58 11.00
N ALA A 55 11.96 6.43 12.01
CA ALA A 55 12.18 7.87 11.80
C ALA A 55 13.44 8.16 10.95
N ALA A 56 14.48 7.32 11.06
CA ALA A 56 15.70 7.47 10.27
C ALA A 56 15.44 7.19 8.78
N GLU A 57 14.85 6.04 8.45
CA GLU A 57 14.50 5.71 7.07
C GLU A 57 13.50 6.73 6.49
N LEU A 58 12.54 7.19 7.30
CA LEU A 58 11.58 8.19 6.86
C LEU A 58 12.24 9.54 6.55
N SER A 59 13.22 9.97 7.35
CA SER A 59 13.96 11.20 7.09
C SER A 59 14.77 11.13 5.79
N GLU A 60 15.34 9.95 5.49
CA GLU A 60 16.06 9.71 4.24
C GLU A 60 15.10 9.73 3.04
N ASP A 61 14.00 8.99 3.13
CA ASP A 61 12.98 8.91 2.06
C ASP A 61 12.26 10.23 1.80
N SER A 62 12.20 11.12 2.79
CA SER A 62 11.57 12.45 2.65
C SER A 62 12.51 13.50 2.07
N ALA A 63 13.81 13.23 2.02
CA ALA A 63 14.81 14.21 1.60
C ALA A 63 14.61 14.59 0.12
N GLY A 64 14.25 15.85 -0.12
CA GLY A 64 14.07 16.38 -1.48
C GLY A 64 12.79 15.92 -2.18
N VAL A 65 11.88 15.24 -1.48
CA VAL A 65 10.57 14.86 -2.02
C VAL A 65 9.62 16.06 -1.97
N ASP A 66 8.93 16.30 -3.08
CA ASP A 66 7.83 17.28 -3.12
C ASP A 66 6.64 16.77 -2.27
N PRO A 67 6.17 17.53 -1.27
CA PRO A 67 5.01 17.12 -0.45
C PRO A 67 3.75 16.87 -1.28
N GLY A 68 3.55 17.61 -2.37
CA GLY A 68 2.43 17.42 -3.29
C GLY A 68 2.45 16.05 -3.97
N ALA A 69 3.62 15.64 -4.45
CA ALA A 69 3.91 14.34 -5.04
C ALA A 69 3.70 13.18 -4.05
N ALA A 70 4.26 13.29 -2.84
CA ALA A 70 4.04 12.29 -1.79
C ALA A 70 2.56 12.19 -1.40
N GLY A 71 1.86 13.32 -1.29
CA GLY A 71 0.42 13.35 -1.05
C GLY A 71 -0.39 12.72 -2.19
N ALA A 72 0.05 12.84 -3.44
CA ALA A 72 -0.56 12.15 -4.57
C ALA A 72 -0.36 10.62 -4.48
N ALA A 73 0.84 10.16 -4.13
CA ALA A 73 1.13 8.74 -3.91
C ALA A 73 0.30 8.14 -2.76
N ALA A 74 0.15 8.86 -1.65
CA ALA A 74 -0.72 8.47 -0.54
C ALA A 74 -2.19 8.29 -1.00
N ARG A 75 -2.74 9.28 -1.72
CA ARG A 75 -4.11 9.22 -2.27
C ARG A 75 -4.31 8.07 -3.25
N LEU A 76 -3.34 7.82 -4.14
CA LEU A 76 -3.38 6.69 -5.06
C LEU A 76 -3.45 5.36 -4.30
N THR A 77 -2.62 5.20 -3.27
CA THR A 77 -2.58 4.00 -2.43
C THR A 77 -3.92 3.76 -1.72
N MET A 78 -4.47 4.79 -1.07
CA MET A 78 -5.78 4.70 -0.40
C MET A 78 -6.92 4.38 -1.39
N GLN A 79 -6.89 4.96 -2.59
CA GLN A 79 -7.89 4.69 -3.61
C GLN A 79 -7.79 3.26 -4.14
N THR A 80 -6.58 2.73 -4.36
CA THR A 80 -6.36 1.33 -4.76
C THR A 80 -6.82 0.37 -3.66
N ARG A 81 -6.48 0.64 -2.40
CA ARG A 81 -6.95 -0.14 -1.25
C ARG A 81 -8.48 -0.25 -1.22
N GLY A 82 -9.19 0.86 -1.41
CA GLY A 82 -10.65 0.88 -1.48
C GLY A 82 -11.20 0.03 -2.64
N ARG A 83 -10.55 0.06 -3.81
CA ARG A 83 -10.95 -0.72 -5.00
C ARG A 83 -10.69 -2.21 -4.85
N LEU A 84 -9.58 -2.61 -4.22
CA LEU A 84 -9.23 -4.03 -4.06
C LEU A 84 -10.26 -4.82 -3.24
N ARG A 85 -10.99 -4.15 -2.35
CA ARG A 85 -12.11 -4.78 -1.61
C ARG A 85 -13.20 -5.34 -2.52
N VAL A 86 -13.31 -4.86 -3.74
CA VAL A 86 -14.34 -5.27 -4.73
C VAL A 86 -13.74 -5.74 -6.06
N ASN A 87 -12.41 -5.78 -6.21
CA ASN A 87 -11.72 -6.08 -7.48
C ASN A 87 -11.16 -7.51 -7.48
N VAL A 88 -11.25 -8.18 -8.63
CA VAL A 88 -10.76 -9.56 -8.84
C VAL A 88 -9.32 -9.57 -9.40
N GLY A 89 -8.85 -8.46 -9.99
CA GLY A 89 -7.50 -8.32 -10.56
C GLY A 89 -6.51 -7.66 -9.59
N GLU A 90 -6.20 -8.34 -8.49
CA GLU A 90 -5.30 -7.83 -7.43
C GLU A 90 -3.90 -7.46 -7.97
N GLU A 91 -3.25 -8.39 -8.67
CA GLU A 91 -1.88 -8.24 -9.15
C GLU A 91 -1.71 -7.04 -10.08
N LEU A 92 -2.55 -6.94 -11.11
CA LEU A 92 -2.55 -5.82 -12.05
C LEU A 92 -2.87 -4.48 -11.38
N ALA A 93 -3.75 -4.49 -10.37
CA ALA A 93 -4.08 -3.28 -9.62
C ALA A 93 -2.91 -2.80 -8.76
N LEU A 94 -2.14 -3.71 -8.17
CA LEU A 94 -0.92 -3.40 -7.42
C LEU A 94 0.20 -2.90 -8.35
N GLU A 95 0.43 -3.56 -9.48
CA GLU A 95 1.41 -3.13 -10.48
C GLU A 95 1.11 -1.71 -10.98
N ALA A 96 -0.15 -1.47 -11.38
CA ALA A 96 -0.59 -0.15 -11.82
C ALA A 96 -0.50 0.90 -10.70
N LEU A 97 -0.71 0.53 -9.44
CA LEU A 97 -0.52 1.44 -8.31
C LEU A 97 0.94 1.89 -8.22
N PHE A 98 1.89 0.96 -8.14
CA PHE A 98 3.29 1.30 -7.93
C PHE A 98 3.87 2.07 -9.12
N HIS A 99 3.50 1.72 -10.35
CA HIS A 99 3.89 2.50 -11.53
C HIS A 99 3.33 3.93 -11.49
N ARG A 100 2.11 4.14 -11.01
CA ARG A 100 1.52 5.50 -10.89
C ARG A 100 2.14 6.28 -9.74
N ALA A 101 2.43 5.62 -8.61
CA ALA A 101 3.07 6.24 -7.45
C ALA A 101 4.50 6.68 -7.80
N ALA A 102 5.30 5.82 -8.43
CA ALA A 102 6.64 6.15 -8.91
C ALA A 102 6.62 7.38 -9.83
N ARG A 103 5.70 7.41 -10.81
CA ARG A 103 5.53 8.57 -11.69
C ARG A 103 5.12 9.84 -10.95
N ALA A 104 4.25 9.73 -9.93
CA ALA A 104 3.87 10.89 -9.11
C ALA A 104 5.08 11.45 -8.35
N LEU A 105 5.97 10.58 -7.87
CA LEU A 105 7.21 10.91 -7.17
C LEU A 105 8.35 11.35 -8.11
N GLY A 106 8.10 11.51 -9.41
CA GLY A 106 9.13 11.91 -10.38
C GLY A 106 10.15 10.81 -10.73
N GLN A 107 9.83 9.55 -10.44
CA GLN A 107 10.63 8.36 -10.80
C GLN A 107 10.03 7.72 -12.07
N PRO A 108 10.57 8.00 -13.28
CA PRO A 108 9.92 7.61 -14.54
C PRO A 108 9.98 6.11 -14.85
N ASP A 109 10.97 5.37 -14.33
CA ASP A 109 11.23 3.94 -14.64
C ASP A 109 11.43 3.06 -13.38
N GLY A 110 11.08 3.58 -12.20
CA GLY A 110 11.32 2.87 -10.94
C GLY A 110 10.37 1.70 -10.73
N VAL A 111 10.91 0.47 -10.72
CA VAL A 111 10.35 -0.58 -9.87
C VAL A 111 10.70 -0.16 -8.43
N LEU A 112 9.68 0.17 -7.64
CA LEU A 112 9.83 0.34 -6.19
C LEU A 112 10.31 -0.97 -5.55
#